data_AF-A0A7R9IK59-F1
#
_entry.id   AF-A0A7R9IK59-F1
#
_cell.length_a   1.000
_cell.length_b   1.000
_cell.length_c   1.000
_cell.angle_alpha   90.00
_cell.angle_beta   90.00
_cell.angle_gamma   90.00
#
_symmetry.space_group_name_H-M   'P 1'
#
loop_
_entity.id
_entity.type
_entity.pdbx_description
1 polymer ?
#
loop_
_entity_poly.entity_id
_entity_poly.type
_entity_poly.pdbx_seq_one_letter_code
_entity_poly.pdbx_strand_id
1 'polypeptide(L)'
;MSHQSPTLPQVFGSYGGQAGRGGKGNSRESMNMVTPAMQLASKIPDVHVQLWASAILKDLYRLCADPRENEAFQMHCNFSQMLLKDHFQASQMPEHNLIQWTEGSFPLLVDPTPSST
;
A
#
# COMPACT_ATOMS: atom_id res chain seq x y z
N MET A 1 10.83 -10.57 -25.40
CA MET A 1 11.43 -11.24 -24.22
C MET A 1 10.65 -10.81 -23.01
N SER A 2 10.43 -11.75 -22.10
CA SER A 2 9.35 -11.86 -21.12
C SER A 2 9.31 -10.74 -20.08
N HIS A 3 8.18 -10.03 -19.96
CA HIS A 3 7.90 -9.15 -18.82
C HIS A 3 7.44 -10.01 -17.64
N GLN A 4 8.30 -10.15 -16.62
CA GLN A 4 8.00 -10.88 -15.41
C GLN A 4 7.45 -9.91 -14.35
N SER A 5 6.15 -9.97 -14.11
CA SER A 5 5.49 -9.26 -13.02
C SER A 5 6.04 -9.73 -11.66
N PRO A 6 6.22 -8.84 -10.67
CA PRO A 6 6.60 -9.25 -9.33
C PRO A 6 5.43 -10.00 -8.68
N THR A 7 5.59 -11.30 -8.47
CA THR A 7 4.66 -12.12 -7.69
C THR A 7 4.68 -11.69 -6.24
N LEU A 8 3.55 -11.13 -5.77
CA LEU A 8 3.26 -10.89 -4.36
C LEU A 8 3.40 -12.20 -3.57
N PRO A 9 3.97 -12.17 -2.36
CA PRO A 9 4.02 -13.36 -1.51
C PRO A 9 2.59 -13.76 -1.11
N GLN A 10 2.23 -14.98 -1.48
CA GLN A 10 0.99 -15.66 -1.09
C GLN A 10 1.03 -15.96 0.41
N VAL A 11 0.73 -14.98 1.28
CA VAL A 11 0.77 -15.13 2.75
C VAL A 11 -0.63 -15.21 3.36
N PHE A 12 -1.59 -15.87 2.70
CA PHE A 12 -2.91 -16.06 3.31
C PHE A 12 -3.48 -17.45 3.03
N GLY A 13 -2.76 -18.47 3.50
CA GLY A 13 -3.24 -19.84 3.60
C GLY A 13 -3.50 -20.23 5.05
N SER A 14 -4.77 -20.48 5.38
CA SER A 14 -5.27 -21.43 6.38
C SER A 14 -4.96 -21.21 7.87
N TYR A 15 -5.94 -20.71 8.64
CA TYR A 15 -6.06 -21.06 10.07
C TYR A 15 -7.52 -21.14 10.54
N GLY A 16 -8.00 -22.37 10.71
CA GLY A 16 -9.15 -22.74 11.53
C GLY A 16 -8.70 -23.49 12.79
N GLY A 17 -9.37 -23.23 13.92
CA GLY A 17 -9.15 -23.86 15.25
C GLY A 17 -8.15 -23.07 16.11
N GLN A 18 -8.36 -22.75 17.39
CA GLN A 18 -9.09 -23.43 18.46
C GLN A 18 -9.51 -22.40 19.56
N ALA A 19 -10.46 -22.79 20.42
CA ALA A 19 -11.07 -21.95 21.46
C ALA A 19 -10.23 -21.85 22.75
N GLY A 20 -10.23 -20.67 23.40
CA GLY A 20 -9.63 -20.43 24.71
C GLY A 20 -10.12 -19.12 25.34
N ARG A 21 -10.57 -19.21 26.59
CA ARG A 21 -11.44 -18.30 27.36
C ARG A 21 -10.99 -16.84 27.53
N GLY A 22 -11.99 -15.95 27.69
CA GLY A 22 -11.93 -14.73 28.50
C GLY A 22 -11.29 -13.51 27.84
N GLY A 23 -12.10 -12.58 27.28
CA GLY A 23 -11.65 -11.28 26.76
C GLY A 23 -11.26 -11.23 25.28
N LYS A 24 -11.09 -12.40 24.62
CA LYS A 24 -10.68 -12.55 23.20
C LYS A 24 -11.84 -12.73 22.20
N GLY A 25 -13.05 -12.31 22.54
CA GLY A 25 -14.20 -12.35 21.61
C GLY A 25 -14.06 -11.27 20.53
N ASN A 26 -13.97 -10.01 20.96
CA ASN A 26 -13.98 -8.85 20.07
C ASN A 26 -12.74 -8.78 19.16
N SER A 27 -11.55 -9.11 19.66
CA SER A 27 -10.32 -9.07 18.85
C SER A 27 -10.29 -10.18 17.80
N ARG A 28 -10.82 -11.37 18.13
CA ARG A 28 -10.88 -12.48 17.18
C ARG A 28 -11.96 -12.26 16.11
N GLU A 29 -13.10 -11.70 16.50
CA GLU A 29 -14.15 -11.26 15.55
C GLU A 29 -13.66 -10.13 14.65
N SER A 30 -12.95 -9.14 15.20
CA SER A 30 -12.31 -8.06 14.43
C SER A 30 -11.29 -8.61 13.42
N MET A 31 -10.46 -9.58 13.82
CA MET A 31 -9.51 -10.23 12.93
C MET A 31 -10.20 -11.02 11.80
N ASN A 32 -11.33 -11.66 12.10
CA ASN A 32 -12.11 -12.40 11.11
C ASN A 32 -12.75 -11.48 10.06
N MET A 33 -13.04 -10.21 10.40
CA MET A 33 -13.54 -9.21 9.46
C MET A 33 -12.41 -8.51 8.68
N VAL A 34 -11.28 -8.22 9.34
CA VAL A 34 -10.18 -7.48 8.72
C VAL A 34 -9.44 -8.33 7.68
N THR A 35 -9.32 -9.64 7.89
CA THR A 35 -8.58 -10.54 6.98
C THR A 35 -9.17 -10.57 5.57
N PRO A 36 -10.47 -10.85 5.35
CA PRO A 36 -11.07 -10.79 4.02
C PRO A 36 -11.09 -9.37 3.44
N ALA A 37 -11.28 -8.35 4.28
CA ALA A 37 -11.24 -6.94 3.85
C ALA A 37 -9.83 -6.55 3.33
N MET A 38 -8.77 -7.01 3.96
CA MET A 38 -7.40 -6.79 3.49
C MET A 38 -7.08 -7.57 2.21
N GLN A 39 -7.56 -8.81 2.09
CA GLN A 39 -7.42 -9.57 0.84
C GLN A 39 -8.15 -8.93 -0.33
N LEU A 40 -9.25 -8.21 -0.06
CA LEU A 40 -9.92 -7.39 -1.06
C LEU A 40 -9.11 -6.13 -1.36
N ALA A 41 -8.63 -5.43 -0.33
CA ALA A 41 -7.79 -4.24 -0.47
C ALA A 41 -6.48 -4.52 -1.22
N SER A 42 -5.89 -5.72 -1.09
CA SER A 42 -4.68 -6.10 -1.83
C SER A 42 -4.92 -6.29 -3.33
N LYS A 43 -6.18 -6.45 -3.76
CA LYS A 43 -6.58 -6.47 -5.18
C LYS A 43 -6.85 -5.07 -5.74
N ILE A 44 -6.96 -4.07 -4.87
CA ILE A 44 -7.10 -2.68 -5.28
C ILE A 44 -5.68 -2.09 -5.37
N PRO A 45 -5.22 -1.64 -6.55
CA PRO A 45 -3.92 -1.01 -6.71
C PRO A 45 -3.96 0.45 -6.23
N ASP A 46 -4.51 0.69 -5.04
CA ASP A 46 -4.55 2.00 -4.39
C ASP A 46 -3.67 1.98 -3.14
N VAL A 47 -2.54 2.67 -3.22
CA VAL A 47 -1.55 2.78 -2.16
C VAL A 47 -2.13 3.39 -0.87
N HIS A 48 -3.10 4.30 -0.97
CA HIS A 48 -3.69 4.95 0.21
C HIS A 48 -4.58 3.98 0.99
N VAL A 49 -5.37 3.16 0.28
CA VAL A 49 -6.19 2.11 0.88
C VAL A 49 -5.30 1.05 1.53
N GLN A 50 -4.21 0.67 0.89
CA GLN A 50 -3.21 -0.27 1.44
C GLN A 50 -2.50 0.30 2.68
N LEU A 51 -2.15 1.59 2.65
CA LEU A 51 -1.55 2.29 3.79
C LEU A 51 -2.50 2.33 4.98
N TRP A 52 -3.77 2.64 4.75
CA TRP A 52 -4.80 2.64 5.78
C TRP A 52 -5.04 1.25 6.36
N ALA A 53 -5.16 0.23 5.50
CA ALA A 53 -5.36 -1.16 5.92
C ALA A 53 -4.18 -1.69 6.77
N SER A 54 -2.93 -1.41 6.35
CA SER A 54 -1.73 -1.82 7.10
C SER A 54 -1.62 -1.15 8.48
N ALA A 55 -2.07 0.10 8.62
CA ALA A 55 -2.11 0.80 9.90
C ALA A 55 -3.10 0.14 10.88
N ILE A 56 -4.30 -0.17 10.41
CA ILE A 56 -5.33 -0.89 11.22
C ILE A 56 -4.81 -2.28 11.61
N LEU A 57 -4.22 -3.01 10.66
CA LEU A 57 -3.69 -4.35 10.93
C LEU A 57 -2.60 -4.33 12.01
N LYS A 58 -1.66 -3.39 11.92
CA LYS A 58 -0.61 -3.20 12.92
C LYS A 58 -1.21 -2.93 14.30
N ASP A 59 -2.20 -2.04 14.38
CA ASP A 59 -2.86 -1.73 15.64
C ASP A 59 -3.63 -2.93 16.22
N LEU A 60 -4.29 -3.72 15.39
CA LEU A 60 -4.96 -4.95 15.82
C LEU A 60 -3.96 -5.99 16.36
N TYR A 61 -2.83 -6.19 15.68
CA TYR A 61 -1.77 -7.09 16.18
C TYR A 61 -1.18 -6.59 17.49
N ARG A 62 -0.92 -5.29 17.60
CA ARG A 62 -0.45 -4.66 18.84
C ARG A 62 -1.43 -4.87 20.00
N LEU A 63 -2.73 -4.65 19.78
CA LEU A 63 -3.79 -4.86 20.78
C LEU A 63 -3.93 -6.33 21.19
N CYS A 64 -3.61 -7.26 20.29
CA CYS A 64 -3.62 -8.70 20.58
C CYS A 64 -2.30 -9.22 21.18
N ALA A 65 -1.29 -8.36 21.34
CA ALA A 65 0.10 -8.73 21.65
C ALA A 65 0.62 -9.84 20.69
N ASP A 66 0.30 -9.71 19.41
CA ASP A 66 0.67 -10.66 18.37
C ASP A 66 2.05 -10.31 17.78
N PRO A 67 3.01 -11.26 17.71
CA PRO A 67 4.35 -10.99 17.19
C PRO A 67 4.37 -10.55 15.72
N ARG A 68 3.28 -10.78 14.97
CA ARG A 68 3.12 -10.34 13.58
C ARG A 68 2.96 -8.83 13.43
N GLU A 69 2.87 -8.08 14.53
CA GLU A 69 2.93 -6.62 14.50
C GLU A 69 4.11 -6.10 13.68
N ASN A 70 5.29 -6.74 13.80
CA ASN A 70 6.48 -6.32 13.07
C ASN A 70 6.36 -6.48 11.55
N GLU A 71 5.65 -7.52 11.07
CA GLU A 71 5.37 -7.70 9.65
C GLU A 71 4.40 -6.63 9.14
N ALA A 72 3.34 -6.35 9.90
CA ALA A 72 2.39 -5.29 9.59
C ALA A 72 3.04 -3.90 9.58
N PHE A 73 3.95 -3.64 10.52
CA PHE A 73 4.75 -2.42 10.56
C PHE A 73 5.65 -2.29 9.33
N GLN A 74 6.37 -3.35 8.94
CA GLN A 74 7.20 -3.32 7.73
C GLN A 74 6.37 -3.08 6.47
N MET A 75 5.20 -3.73 6.34
CA MET A 75 4.28 -3.46 5.24
C MET A 75 3.86 -1.98 5.19
N HIS A 76 3.50 -1.41 6.34
CA HIS A 76 3.13 0.00 6.45
C HIS A 76 4.30 0.92 6.02
N CYS A 77 5.52 0.66 6.51
CA CYS A 77 6.71 1.42 6.11
C CYS A 77 7.01 1.30 4.61
N ASN A 78 6.78 0.14 4.00
CA ASN A 78 6.97 -0.05 2.57
C ASN A 78 5.99 0.80 1.75
N PHE A 79 4.69 0.78 2.09
CA PHE A 79 3.69 1.60 1.41
C PHE A 79 3.96 3.09 1.58
N SER A 80 4.35 3.53 2.79
CA SER A 80 4.75 4.92 3.04
C SER A 80 5.92 5.34 2.15
N GLN A 81 6.96 4.51 2.05
CA GLN A 81 8.12 4.82 1.21
C GLN A 81 7.77 4.86 -0.27
N MET A 82 6.92 3.94 -0.73
CA MET A 82 6.45 3.93 -2.11
C MET A 82 5.69 5.23 -2.44
N LEU A 83 4.77 5.65 -1.56
CA LEU A 83 4.03 6.90 -1.70
C LEU A 83 4.97 8.12 -1.75
N LEU A 84 5.93 8.21 -0.82
CA LEU A 84 6.87 9.32 -0.78
C LEU A 84 7.76 9.38 -2.02
N LYS A 85 8.23 8.23 -2.49
CA LYS A 85 9.03 8.14 -3.71
C LYS A 85 8.24 8.59 -4.94
N ASP A 86 7.01 8.12 -5.08
CA ASP A 86 6.14 8.49 -6.19
C ASP A 86 5.84 10.00 -6.18
N HIS A 87 5.45 10.55 -5.03
CA HIS A 87 5.23 11.98 -4.87
C HIS A 87 6.48 12.80 -5.22
N PHE A 88 7.65 12.38 -4.72
CA PHE A 88 8.91 13.06 -5.01
C PHE A 88 9.27 12.99 -6.50
N GLN A 89 9.08 11.84 -7.15
CA GLN A 89 9.32 11.70 -8.59
C GLN A 89 8.35 12.57 -9.40
N ALA A 90 7.05 12.52 -9.09
CA ALA A 90 6.05 13.34 -9.74
C ALA A 90 6.37 14.83 -9.60
N SER A 91 6.82 15.29 -8.43
CA SER A 91 7.18 16.69 -8.20
C SER A 91 8.37 17.18 -9.04
N GLN A 92 9.22 16.27 -9.49
CA GLN A 92 10.38 16.59 -10.33
C GLN A 92 10.09 16.50 -11.83
N MET A 93 8.91 15.99 -12.22
CA MET A 93 8.54 15.89 -13.62
C MET A 93 8.26 17.29 -14.20
N PRO A 94 8.71 17.60 -15.43
CA PRO A 94 8.46 18.88 -16.08
C PRO A 94 6.97 19.27 -16.10
N GLU A 95 6.09 18.28 -16.24
CA GLU A 95 4.64 18.42 -16.25
C GLU A 95 4.09 18.93 -14.90
N HIS A 96 4.75 18.64 -13.78
CA HIS A 96 4.31 19.11 -12.46
C HIS A 96 4.40 20.64 -12.33
N ASN A 97 5.29 21.29 -13.11
CA ASN A 97 5.38 22.75 -13.16
C ASN A 97 4.10 23.41 -13.71
N LEU A 98 3.26 22.67 -14.44
CA LEU A 98 1.98 23.16 -14.95
C LEU A 98 1.00 23.53 -13.83
N ILE A 99 1.16 22.97 -12.61
CA ILE A 99 0.34 23.31 -11.44
C ILE A 99 0.54 24.76 -11.02
N GLN A 100 1.73 25.32 -11.26
CA GLN A 100 2.07 26.72 -10.94
C GLN A 100 1.85 27.66 -12.12
N TRP A 101 1.41 27.15 -13.27
CA TRP A 101 1.19 27.96 -14.46
C TRP A 101 -0.14 28.69 -14.36
N THR A 102 -0.09 29.94 -13.85
CA THR A 102 -1.26 30.81 -13.70
C THR A 102 -1.31 31.93 -14.72
N GLU A 103 -0.16 32.30 -15.32
CA GLU A 103 -0.02 33.42 -16.26
C GLU A 103 1.06 33.11 -17.32
N GLY A 104 0.97 33.77 -18.48
CA GLY A 104 1.93 33.63 -19.59
C GLY A 104 1.49 32.65 -20.68
N SER A 105 2.34 32.46 -21.69
CA SER A 105 2.11 31.55 -22.82
C SER A 105 2.08 30.08 -22.35
N PHE A 106 1.28 29.23 -23.01
CA PHE A 106 1.20 27.80 -22.68
C PHE A 106 2.59 27.13 -22.77
N PRO A 107 3.04 26.39 -21.73
CA PRO A 107 4.33 25.72 -21.74
C PRO A 107 4.32 24.59 -22.78
N LEU A 108 5.18 24.68 -23.79
CA LEU A 108 5.40 23.58 -24.73
C LEU A 108 6.19 22.49 -23.99
N LEU A 109 5.53 21.38 -23.66
CA LEU A 109 6.21 20.19 -23.15
C LEU A 109 7.12 19.66 -24.28
N VAL A 110 8.44 19.70 -24.06
CA VAL A 110 9.40 19.08 -24.96
C VAL A 110 9.22 17.57 -24.86
N ASP A 111 8.56 16.97 -25.84
CA ASP A 111 8.48 15.52 -25.97
C ASP A 111 9.91 14.94 -26.04
N PRO A 112 10.28 13.95 -25.21
CA PRO A 112 11.53 13.23 -25.39
C PRO A 112 11.39 12.30 -26.59
N THR A 113 11.40 12.83 -27.81
CA THR A 113 11.53 11.99 -29.01
C THR A 113 12.94 11.37 -29.01
N PRO A 114 13.10 10.04 -29.02
CA PRO A 114 14.38 9.45 -29.39
C PRO A 114 14.59 9.76 -30.87
N SER A 115 15.53 10.65 -31.16
CA SER A 115 16.05 10.90 -32.50
C SER A 115 16.52 9.57 -33.10
N SER A 116 15.64 8.96 -33.90
CA SER A 116 16.01 7.86 -34.77
C SER A 116 16.59 8.47 -36.05
N THR A 117 17.89 8.29 -36.20
CA THR A 117 18.68 8.57 -37.40
C THR A 117 18.19 7.79 -38.61
#